data_AF-A0A7V4A9J7-F1
#
_entry.id   AF-A0A7V4A9J7-F1
#
_cell.length_a   1.000
_cell.length_b   1.000
_cell.length_c   1.000
_cell.angle_alpha   90.00
_cell.angle_beta   90.00
_cell.angle_gamma   90.00
#
_symmetry.space_group_name_H-M   'P 1'
#
loop_
_entity.id
_entity.type
_entity.pdbx_description
1 polymer ?
#
loop_
_entity_poly.entity_id
_entity_poly.type
_entity_poly.pdbx_seq_one_letter_code
_entity_poly.pdbx_strand_id
1 'polypeptide(L)'
;MGKENDKIEMVSLFDFTGVSLSGVGRSKKPNSVLSFRLEKKVDPLSWLLGDDYRKGEFELFEDVGQIYELQLAKMEYESFKSNMEAFRKRTAYFKVVNGEKSYHYFISKVKGKGQIGHTNQYLTHWFYPYKGKFHGQMIKSIINFIGAEGDDIILDPFAGSGTTLIEASVVGTRSVGVEINPALCIVSQIKLDALKTDYPEFTKSIVVKDLPRIFKYFSDAEAYLNERRWEIKINNQNARDILIELWENHFPNSFVKEYPLEWRNLLLLIYLHALSDYTYLKGTSKSRPLEEFFYINFNEYSKTLKGVYETFREL
;
A
#
# COMPACT_ATOMS: atom_id res chain seq x y z
N MET A 1 41.25 -30.25 31.86
CA MET A 1 41.61 -30.20 30.42
C MET A 1 40.75 -31.25 29.70
N GLY A 2 39.57 -31.00 29.17
CA GLY A 2 38.99 -29.76 28.66
C GLY A 2 39.16 -29.67 27.14
N LYS A 3 38.38 -30.45 26.37
CA LYS A 3 38.05 -30.21 24.96
C LYS A 3 36.69 -30.85 24.65
N GLU A 4 35.63 -30.05 24.74
CA GLU A 4 34.34 -30.28 24.10
C GLU A 4 34.49 -30.09 22.58
N ASN A 5 33.88 -30.98 21.80
CA ASN A 5 33.68 -30.83 20.37
C ASN A 5 32.16 -30.87 20.14
N ASP A 6 31.52 -29.70 20.17
CA ASP A 6 30.13 -29.54 19.73
C ASP A 6 30.06 -29.69 18.21
N LYS A 7 29.46 -30.78 17.74
CA LYS A 7 28.95 -30.88 16.37
C LYS A 7 27.50 -30.43 16.38
N ILE A 8 27.26 -29.24 15.85
CA ILE A 8 25.93 -28.72 15.54
C ILE A 8 25.37 -29.56 14.37
N GLU A 9 24.37 -30.41 14.64
CA GLU A 9 23.57 -31.04 13.58
C GLU A 9 22.64 -29.99 12.97
N MET A 10 22.84 -29.67 11.68
CA MET A 10 21.89 -28.87 10.92
C MET A 10 20.70 -29.74 10.50
N VAL A 11 19.55 -29.51 11.13
CA VAL A 11 18.28 -30.10 10.71
C VAL A 11 17.79 -29.38 9.45
N SER A 12 17.49 -30.15 8.41
CA SER A 12 17.04 -29.65 7.11
C SER A 12 15.53 -29.45 7.11
N LEU A 13 15.06 -28.39 6.43
CA LEU A 13 13.63 -28.07 6.30
C LEU A 13 12.80 -29.22 5.68
N PHE A 14 13.45 -30.16 4.99
CA PHE A 14 12.82 -31.31 4.35
C PHE A 14 12.44 -32.46 5.31
N ASP A 15 12.93 -32.44 6.55
CA ASP A 15 12.65 -33.50 7.53
C ASP A 15 11.19 -33.46 8.06
N PHE A 16 10.44 -32.40 7.74
CA PHE A 16 9.05 -32.20 8.20
C PHE A 16 7.95 -32.63 7.21
N THR A 17 8.28 -33.09 6.00
CA THR A 17 7.26 -33.36 4.96
C THR A 17 6.76 -34.79 4.87
N GLY A 18 7.27 -35.73 5.68
CA GLY A 18 6.79 -37.12 5.68
C GLY A 18 5.67 -37.36 6.69
N VAL A 19 4.41 -37.51 6.24
CA VAL A 19 3.45 -38.56 6.66
C VAL A 19 2.17 -38.49 5.83
N SER A 20 1.78 -39.69 5.36
CA SER A 20 0.57 -40.14 4.66
C SER A 20 -0.77 -39.60 5.20
N LEU A 21 -1.70 -39.28 4.28
CA LEU A 21 -3.06 -38.81 4.55
C LEU A 21 -4.05 -39.98 4.55
N SER A 22 -4.69 -40.25 5.69
CA SER A 22 -6.00 -40.91 5.72
C SER A 22 -6.90 -40.33 6.82
N GLY A 23 -8.00 -39.72 6.41
CA GLY A 23 -9.20 -39.48 7.22
C GLY A 23 -9.22 -38.18 8.03
N VAL A 24 -10.25 -37.35 7.77
CA VAL A 24 -11.16 -36.70 8.75
C VAL A 24 -11.75 -35.39 8.18
N GLY A 25 -13.09 -35.36 8.11
CA GLY A 25 -13.99 -34.25 8.47
C GLY A 25 -13.82 -32.86 7.85
N ARG A 26 -14.81 -32.42 7.06
CA ARG A 26 -14.97 -31.02 6.62
C ARG A 26 -15.32 -30.09 7.80
N SER A 27 -14.35 -29.30 8.26
CA SER A 27 -14.59 -28.00 8.90
C SER A 27 -13.83 -26.90 8.13
N LYS A 28 -14.30 -25.64 8.24
CA LYS A 28 -13.86 -24.47 7.45
C LYS A 28 -12.35 -24.48 7.17
N LYS A 29 -11.95 -24.46 5.90
CA LYS A 29 -10.55 -24.42 5.47
C LYS A 29 -9.88 -23.16 6.07
N PRO A 30 -8.86 -23.29 6.94
CA PRO A 30 -8.00 -22.18 7.30
C PRO A 30 -7.19 -21.78 6.06
N ASN A 31 -7.01 -20.48 5.83
CA ASN A 31 -6.34 -19.96 4.64
C ASN A 31 -4.80 -20.17 4.63
N SER A 32 -4.22 -20.83 5.63
CA SER A 32 -2.83 -21.28 5.59
C SER A 32 -2.67 -22.65 6.28
N VAL A 33 -2.02 -23.59 5.60
CA VAL A 33 -1.75 -24.95 6.13
C VAL A 33 -0.65 -24.93 7.22
N LEU A 34 0.20 -23.90 7.20
CA LEU A 34 1.32 -23.72 8.15
C LEU A 34 0.85 -23.21 9.51
N SER A 35 0.00 -22.17 9.54
CA SER A 35 -0.50 -21.59 10.78
C SER A 35 -1.33 -22.59 11.57
N PHE A 36 -2.17 -23.40 10.92
CA PHE A 36 -3.01 -24.41 11.58
C PHE A 36 -2.23 -25.51 12.34
N ARG A 37 -1.01 -25.86 11.91
CA ARG A 37 -0.18 -26.86 12.63
C ARG A 37 0.64 -26.24 13.75
N LEU A 38 1.11 -24.99 13.56
CA LEU A 38 1.84 -24.21 14.56
C LEU A 38 0.92 -23.78 15.71
N GLU A 39 -0.24 -23.19 15.41
CA GLU A 39 -1.23 -22.72 16.40
C GLU A 39 -1.75 -23.83 17.32
N LYS A 40 -1.72 -25.09 16.85
CA LYS A 40 -2.08 -26.26 17.67
C LYS A 40 -1.02 -26.62 18.72
N LYS A 41 0.22 -26.18 18.52
CA LYS A 41 1.37 -26.52 19.38
C LYS A 41 1.89 -25.32 20.16
N VAL A 42 1.72 -24.11 19.63
CA VAL A 42 2.25 -22.86 20.17
C VAL A 42 1.19 -21.78 19.96
N ASP A 43 0.81 -21.07 21.03
CA ASP A 43 0.04 -19.82 20.91
C ASP A 43 0.97 -18.72 20.34
N PRO A 44 0.70 -18.20 19.13
CA PRO A 44 1.56 -17.20 18.50
C PRO A 44 1.77 -15.96 19.38
N LEU A 45 0.74 -15.49 20.08
CA LEU A 45 0.85 -14.31 20.94
C LEU A 45 1.76 -14.58 22.15
N SER A 46 1.64 -15.74 22.76
CA SER A 46 2.54 -16.17 23.84
C SER A 46 4.00 -16.25 23.36
N TRP A 47 4.26 -16.69 22.13
CA TRP A 47 5.62 -16.75 21.56
C TRP A 47 6.18 -15.36 21.18
N LEU A 48 5.31 -14.48 20.68
CA LEU A 48 5.67 -13.10 20.30
C LEU A 48 6.02 -12.25 21.51
N LEU A 49 5.16 -12.28 22.53
CA LEU A 49 5.17 -11.36 23.66
C LEU A 49 5.86 -11.94 24.90
N GLY A 50 6.07 -13.26 24.97
CA GLY A 50 6.70 -13.89 26.13
C GLY A 50 5.92 -13.64 27.42
N ASP A 51 6.64 -13.24 28.48
CA ASP A 51 6.07 -12.98 29.81
C ASP A 51 5.13 -11.76 29.85
N ASP A 52 5.21 -10.88 28.85
CA ASP A 52 4.34 -9.70 28.73
C ASP A 52 2.94 -10.06 28.18
N TYR A 53 2.72 -11.30 27.75
CA TYR A 53 1.43 -11.71 27.22
C TYR A 53 0.34 -11.72 28.29
N ARG A 54 -0.68 -10.88 28.09
CA ARG A 54 -1.92 -10.89 28.86
C ARG A 54 -3.11 -11.13 27.94
N LYS A 55 -3.88 -12.17 28.25
CA LYS A 55 -5.01 -12.60 27.42
C LYS A 55 -6.04 -11.48 27.29
N GLY A 56 -6.35 -11.09 26.06
CA GLY A 56 -7.32 -10.04 25.74
C GLY A 56 -6.73 -8.63 25.62
N GLU A 57 -5.47 -8.42 26.00
CA GLU A 57 -4.79 -7.13 25.78
C GLU A 57 -4.24 -6.99 24.36
N PHE A 58 -3.86 -8.10 23.72
CA PHE A 58 -3.29 -8.11 22.36
C PHE A 58 -4.11 -8.99 21.42
N GLU A 59 -4.24 -8.56 20.16
CA GLU A 59 -4.90 -9.29 19.08
C GLU A 59 -4.09 -9.07 17.79
N LEU A 60 -3.66 -10.14 17.11
CA LEU A 60 -3.13 -10.05 15.74
C LEU A 60 -4.28 -9.89 14.74
N PHE A 61 -4.01 -9.36 13.55
CA PHE A 61 -4.98 -9.47 12.46
C PHE A 61 -5.18 -10.93 12.06
N GLU A 62 -6.40 -11.23 11.59
CA GLU A 62 -6.90 -12.56 11.26
C GLU A 62 -6.25 -13.14 10.00
N ASP A 63 -5.61 -12.30 9.21
CA ASP A 63 -4.86 -12.66 8.01
C ASP A 63 -3.34 -12.77 8.24
N VAL A 64 -2.86 -12.59 9.49
CA VAL A 64 -1.49 -12.92 9.89
C VAL A 64 -1.35 -14.43 10.00
N GLY A 65 -0.67 -15.04 9.04
CA GLY A 65 -0.61 -16.50 8.95
C GLY A 65 0.72 -17.07 8.47
N GLN A 66 1.63 -16.23 7.96
CA GLN A 66 2.95 -16.67 7.50
C GLN A 66 3.99 -16.51 8.60
N ILE A 67 4.98 -17.41 8.64
CA ILE A 67 6.05 -17.38 9.67
C ILE A 67 6.81 -16.05 9.62
N TYR A 68 7.08 -15.51 8.43
CA TYR A 68 7.77 -14.22 8.32
C TYR A 68 6.94 -13.07 8.88
N GLU A 69 5.60 -13.12 8.82
CA GLU A 69 4.73 -12.09 9.37
C GLU A 69 4.76 -12.13 10.90
N LEU A 70 4.74 -13.32 11.49
CA LEU A 70 4.93 -13.49 12.93
C LEU A 70 6.32 -12.99 13.35
N GLN A 71 7.37 -13.30 12.58
CA GLN A 71 8.70 -12.80 12.88
C GLN A 71 8.77 -11.27 12.84
N LEU A 72 8.17 -10.64 11.82
CA LEU A 72 8.10 -9.19 11.72
C LEU A 72 7.26 -8.56 12.84
N ALA A 73 6.13 -9.18 13.20
CA ALA A 73 5.29 -8.79 14.34
C ALA A 73 6.09 -8.80 15.65
N LYS A 74 6.95 -9.81 15.85
CA LYS A 74 7.85 -9.87 17.01
C LYS A 74 8.85 -8.72 17.00
N MET A 75 9.48 -8.50 15.84
CA MET A 75 10.51 -7.49 15.68
C MET A 75 9.97 -6.07 15.95
N GLU A 76 8.76 -5.74 15.47
CA GLU A 76 8.14 -4.46 15.80
C GLU A 76 7.76 -4.36 17.28
N TYR A 77 7.25 -5.44 17.89
CA TYR A 77 6.94 -5.43 19.33
C TYR A 77 8.20 -5.16 20.16
N GLU A 78 9.28 -5.90 19.92
CA GLU A 78 10.55 -5.72 20.61
C GLU A 78 11.12 -4.31 20.47
N SER A 79 10.90 -3.67 19.31
CA SER A 79 11.36 -2.30 19.02
C SER A 79 10.60 -1.24 19.83
N PHE A 80 9.33 -1.49 20.15
CA PHE A 80 8.46 -0.54 20.85
C PHE A 80 7.98 -1.00 22.22
N LYS A 81 8.50 -2.13 22.76
CA LYS A 81 7.97 -2.71 24.01
C LYS A 81 8.06 -1.79 25.24
N SER A 82 8.98 -0.83 25.21
CA SER A 82 9.12 0.20 26.26
C SER A 82 8.08 1.34 26.14
N ASN A 83 7.36 1.45 25.02
CA ASN A 83 6.38 2.49 24.75
C ASN A 83 5.16 1.93 23.97
N MET A 84 4.17 1.41 24.71
CA MET A 84 2.97 0.81 24.14
C MET A 84 2.07 1.78 23.36
N GLU A 85 2.10 3.07 23.69
CA GLU A 85 1.36 4.07 22.92
C GLU A 85 1.96 4.26 21.53
N ALA A 86 3.29 4.39 21.45
CA ALA A 86 4.00 4.41 20.18
C ALA A 86 3.79 3.09 19.41
N PHE A 87 3.84 1.95 20.11
CA PHE A 87 3.58 0.65 19.49
C PHE A 87 2.18 0.59 18.87
N ARG A 88 1.13 1.02 19.59
CA ARG A 88 -0.25 1.04 19.07
C ARG A 88 -0.40 1.90 17.82
N LYS A 89 0.30 3.05 17.77
CA LYS A 89 0.31 3.96 16.61
C LYS A 89 1.06 3.37 15.42
N ARG A 90 2.10 2.57 15.67
CA ARG A 90 3.03 2.13 14.62
C ARG A 90 2.82 0.72 14.11
N THR A 91 2.41 -0.23 14.96
CA THR A 91 2.30 -1.65 14.61
C THR A 91 1.59 -1.87 13.28
N ALA A 92 2.09 -2.83 12.51
CA ALA A 92 1.50 -3.28 11.27
C ALA A 92 0.63 -4.52 11.48
N TYR A 93 1.05 -5.44 12.36
CA TYR A 93 0.45 -6.78 12.47
C TYR A 93 -0.50 -6.96 13.65
N PHE A 94 -0.48 -6.07 14.64
CA PHE A 94 -1.42 -6.11 15.75
C PHE A 94 -2.67 -5.28 15.42
N LYS A 95 -3.82 -5.92 15.55
CA LYS A 95 -5.15 -5.31 15.47
C LYS A 95 -5.52 -4.60 16.77
N VAL A 96 -5.13 -5.17 17.91
CA VAL A 96 -5.35 -4.62 19.26
C VAL A 96 -4.03 -4.61 20.02
N VAL A 97 -3.77 -3.50 20.71
CA VAL A 97 -2.65 -3.30 21.65
C VAL A 97 -3.23 -2.71 22.94
N ASN A 98 -2.98 -3.35 24.08
CA ASN A 98 -3.53 -3.00 25.40
C ASN A 98 -5.06 -2.76 25.40
N GLY A 99 -5.81 -3.60 24.70
CA GLY A 99 -7.28 -3.51 24.62
C GLY A 99 -7.82 -2.44 23.65
N GLU A 100 -6.96 -1.61 23.07
CA GLU A 100 -7.31 -0.57 22.10
C GLU A 100 -6.97 -0.97 20.66
N LYS A 101 -7.75 -0.51 19.68
CA LYS A 101 -7.46 -0.74 18.27
C LYS A 101 -6.18 -0.02 17.85
N SER A 102 -5.33 -0.69 17.08
CA SER A 102 -4.13 -0.06 16.51
C SER A 102 -4.50 0.97 15.44
N TYR A 103 -3.58 1.89 15.12
CA TYR A 103 -3.80 2.83 14.01
C TYR A 103 -3.93 2.08 12.67
N HIS A 104 -3.20 0.96 12.52
CA HIS A 104 -3.29 0.13 11.33
C HIS A 104 -4.68 -0.48 11.14
N TYR A 105 -5.45 -0.72 12.21
CA TYR A 105 -6.85 -1.16 12.10
C TYR A 105 -7.72 -0.15 11.35
N PHE A 106 -7.55 1.14 11.63
CA PHE A 106 -8.30 2.21 10.95
C PHE A 106 -7.77 2.44 9.53
N ILE A 107 -6.44 2.48 9.37
CA ILE A 107 -5.77 2.68 8.08
C ILE A 107 -6.16 1.58 7.08
N SER A 108 -6.05 0.30 7.49
CA SER A 108 -6.34 -0.84 6.61
C SER A 108 -7.84 -0.98 6.27
N LYS A 109 -8.74 -0.28 6.97
CA LYS A 109 -10.17 -0.20 6.63
C LYS A 109 -10.45 0.74 5.46
N VAL A 110 -9.53 1.64 5.11
CA VAL A 110 -9.63 2.42 3.87
C VAL A 110 -9.31 1.49 2.70
N LYS A 111 -10.31 0.69 2.32
CA LYS A 111 -10.12 -0.42 1.40
C LYS A 111 -9.84 0.04 -0.02
N GLY A 112 -8.80 -0.53 -0.61
CA GLY A 112 -8.52 -0.38 -2.04
C GLY A 112 -9.15 -1.44 -2.92
N LYS A 113 -9.14 -1.18 -4.24
CA LYS A 113 -9.56 -2.15 -5.25
C LYS A 113 -8.71 -3.41 -5.16
N GLY A 114 -9.36 -4.56 -5.00
CA GLY A 114 -8.69 -5.86 -4.91
C GLY A 114 -7.98 -6.13 -3.58
N GLN A 115 -8.20 -5.32 -2.54
CA GLN A 115 -7.70 -5.60 -1.20
C GLN A 115 -8.28 -6.91 -0.65
N ILE A 116 -7.41 -7.73 -0.06
CA ILE A 116 -7.78 -8.93 0.69
C ILE A 116 -7.24 -8.76 2.11
N GLY A 117 -8.11 -8.82 3.11
CA GLY A 117 -7.72 -8.63 4.51
C GLY A 117 -7.22 -7.21 4.80
N HIS A 118 -6.12 -7.13 5.54
CA HIS A 118 -5.48 -5.93 6.06
C HIS A 118 -4.04 -5.72 5.54
N THR A 119 -3.51 -6.71 4.81
CA THR A 119 -2.09 -6.75 4.39
C THR A 119 -1.73 -5.81 3.24
N ASN A 120 -2.63 -5.60 2.28
CA ASN A 120 -2.30 -4.99 0.99
C ASN A 120 -3.36 -3.99 0.49
N GLN A 121 -2.99 -3.18 -0.50
CA GLN A 121 -3.89 -2.34 -1.31
C GLN A 121 -4.69 -1.26 -0.56
N TYR A 122 -4.60 -1.12 0.77
CA TYR A 122 -5.27 -0.06 1.52
C TYR A 122 -4.75 1.34 1.16
N LEU A 123 -5.48 2.38 1.58
CA LEU A 123 -5.16 3.78 1.24
C LEU A 123 -4.91 3.94 -0.28
N THR A 124 -3.86 4.65 -0.68
CA THR A 124 -3.53 4.93 -2.10
C THR A 124 -2.64 3.86 -2.74
N HIS A 125 -2.29 2.78 -2.05
CA HIS A 125 -1.40 1.72 -2.58
C HIS A 125 -1.92 1.12 -3.90
N TRP A 126 -3.24 0.98 -4.02
CA TRP A 126 -3.89 0.34 -5.16
C TRP A 126 -4.08 1.27 -6.37
N PHE A 127 -3.92 2.59 -6.19
CA PHE A 127 -4.02 3.52 -7.32
C PHE A 127 -3.03 3.07 -8.40
N TYR A 128 -3.50 2.97 -9.64
CA TYR A 128 -2.76 2.45 -10.78
C TYR A 128 -1.99 1.15 -10.46
N PRO A 129 -2.66 -0.01 -10.51
CA PRO A 129 -2.12 -1.27 -10.01
C PRO A 129 -0.89 -1.72 -10.79
N TYR A 130 0.28 -1.60 -10.15
CA TYR A 130 1.55 -2.12 -10.65
C TYR A 130 1.78 -3.56 -10.18
N LYS A 131 2.26 -4.42 -11.10
CA LYS A 131 2.61 -5.81 -10.79
C LYS A 131 3.99 -5.89 -10.15
N GLY A 132 4.21 -6.84 -9.24
CA GLY A 132 5.53 -7.05 -8.62
C GLY A 132 5.87 -6.05 -7.51
N LYS A 133 4.89 -5.69 -6.68
CA LYS A 133 5.09 -4.83 -5.50
C LYS A 133 4.99 -5.61 -4.18
N PHE A 134 5.69 -5.15 -3.15
CA PHE A 134 5.59 -5.71 -1.80
C PHE A 134 4.27 -5.32 -1.11
N HIS A 135 3.92 -6.05 -0.04
CA HIS A 135 2.77 -5.71 0.81
C HIS A 135 3.10 -4.50 1.69
N GLY A 136 2.19 -3.51 1.77
CA GLY A 136 2.40 -2.31 2.59
C GLY A 136 2.62 -2.65 4.07
N GLN A 137 1.85 -3.59 4.62
CA GLN A 137 2.00 -4.03 6.01
C GLN A 137 3.40 -4.57 6.32
N MET A 138 4.01 -5.32 5.39
CA MET A 138 5.39 -5.79 5.53
C MET A 138 6.37 -4.62 5.60
N ILE A 139 6.26 -3.65 4.69
CA ILE A 139 7.17 -2.49 4.68
C ILE A 139 7.02 -1.65 5.95
N LYS A 140 5.80 -1.43 6.42
CA LYS A 140 5.54 -0.74 7.70
C LYS A 140 6.26 -1.40 8.87
N SER A 141 6.19 -2.73 8.97
CA SER A 141 6.87 -3.47 10.05
C SER A 141 8.40 -3.41 9.96
N ILE A 142 8.95 -3.34 8.73
CA ILE A 142 10.40 -3.18 8.52
C ILE A 142 10.83 -1.77 8.96
N ILE A 143 10.08 -0.73 8.59
CA ILE A 143 10.33 0.64 9.03
C ILE A 143 10.30 0.72 10.57
N ASN A 144 9.32 0.06 11.19
CA ASN A 144 9.20 -0.05 12.64
C ASN A 144 10.40 -0.75 13.28
N PHE A 145 10.84 -1.88 12.74
CA PHE A 145 11.99 -2.63 13.24
C PHE A 145 13.31 -1.84 13.12
N ILE A 146 13.49 -1.12 12.02
CA ILE A 146 14.66 -0.24 11.83
C ILE A 146 14.65 0.91 12.85
N GLY A 147 13.48 1.26 13.38
CA GLY A 147 13.31 2.35 14.34
C GLY A 147 13.31 3.73 13.70
N ALA A 148 13.08 3.84 12.38
CA ALA A 148 13.15 5.12 11.69
C ALA A 148 12.02 6.07 12.14
N GLU A 149 12.41 7.23 12.68
CA GLU A 149 11.51 8.22 13.28
C GLU A 149 12.04 9.65 13.19
N GLY A 150 11.19 10.63 13.50
CA GLY A 150 11.58 12.05 13.55
C GLY A 150 12.20 12.55 12.25
N ASP A 151 13.47 12.99 12.34
CA ASP A 151 14.22 13.59 11.23
C ASP A 151 14.93 12.56 10.34
N ASP A 152 14.80 11.25 10.63
CA ASP A 152 15.34 10.19 9.79
C ASP A 152 14.78 10.25 8.37
N ILE A 153 15.61 9.81 7.41
CA ILE A 153 15.24 9.74 6.00
C ILE A 153 15.36 8.30 5.50
N ILE A 154 14.23 7.72 5.10
CA ILE A 154 14.19 6.41 4.45
C ILE A 154 14.51 6.57 2.96
N LEU A 155 15.50 5.83 2.47
CA LEU A 155 15.83 5.75 1.05
C LEU A 155 15.34 4.44 0.46
N ASP A 156 14.52 4.52 -0.59
CA ASP A 156 14.19 3.38 -1.46
C ASP A 156 14.85 3.58 -2.83
N PRO A 157 15.96 2.88 -3.14
CA PRO A 157 16.67 3.08 -4.41
C PRO A 157 15.99 2.43 -5.63
N PHE A 158 14.90 1.66 -5.40
CA PHE A 158 14.11 0.99 -6.44
C PHE A 158 12.62 1.15 -6.12
N ALA A 159 12.20 2.41 -5.99
CA ALA A 159 10.93 2.78 -5.39
C ALA A 159 9.71 2.22 -6.13
N GLY A 160 9.83 1.91 -7.42
CA GLY A 160 8.74 1.44 -8.25
C GLY A 160 7.52 2.36 -8.09
N SER A 161 6.37 1.77 -7.76
CA SER A 161 5.12 2.54 -7.56
C SER A 161 4.96 3.22 -6.19
N GLY A 162 6.00 3.23 -5.35
CA GLY A 162 6.07 4.07 -4.14
C GLY A 162 5.59 3.44 -2.82
N THR A 163 5.49 2.11 -2.71
CA THR A 163 4.96 1.45 -1.48
C THR A 163 5.74 1.85 -0.23
N THR A 164 7.07 1.91 -0.30
CA THR A 164 7.92 2.35 0.83
C THR A 164 7.66 3.79 1.24
N LEU A 165 7.50 4.68 0.26
CA LEU A 165 7.27 6.10 0.52
C LEU A 165 5.89 6.37 1.13
N ILE A 166 4.87 5.60 0.70
CA ILE A 166 3.53 5.66 1.28
C ILE A 166 3.59 5.22 2.74
N GLU A 167 4.21 4.09 3.05
CA GLU A 167 4.30 3.62 4.44
C GLU A 167 5.16 4.53 5.32
N ALA A 168 6.26 5.07 4.79
CA ALA A 168 7.03 6.10 5.48
C ALA A 168 6.17 7.32 5.82
N SER A 169 5.34 7.78 4.88
CA SER A 169 4.41 8.90 5.10
C SER A 169 3.36 8.57 6.16
N VAL A 170 2.83 7.34 6.17
CA VAL A 170 1.83 6.87 7.15
C VAL A 170 2.38 6.86 8.57
N VAL A 171 3.67 6.54 8.76
CA VAL A 171 4.30 6.54 10.08
C VAL A 171 5.01 7.86 10.43
N GLY A 172 4.86 8.88 9.58
CA GLY A 172 5.39 10.22 9.82
C GLY A 172 6.90 10.37 9.60
N THR A 173 7.53 9.51 8.81
CA THR A 173 8.98 9.53 8.55
C THR A 173 9.26 10.08 7.14
N ARG A 174 10.30 10.91 7.00
CA ARG A 174 10.72 11.44 5.70
C ARG A 174 11.23 10.31 4.82
N SER A 175 11.03 10.42 3.52
CA SER A 175 11.53 9.42 2.58
C SER A 175 11.90 10.00 1.22
N VAL A 176 12.82 9.33 0.54
CA VAL A 176 13.26 9.60 -0.83
C VAL A 176 13.22 8.29 -1.60
N GLY A 177 12.57 8.31 -2.77
CA GLY A 177 12.56 7.18 -3.69
C GLY A 177 13.32 7.50 -4.96
N VAL A 178 14.09 6.54 -5.45
CA VAL A 178 14.74 6.58 -6.76
C VAL A 178 14.17 5.46 -7.61
N GLU A 179 13.87 5.76 -8.87
CA GLU A 179 13.33 4.80 -9.82
C GLU A 179 13.77 5.22 -11.23
N ILE A 180 14.15 4.24 -12.05
CA ILE A 180 14.64 4.48 -13.41
C ILE A 180 13.49 4.77 -14.38
N ASN A 181 12.30 4.22 -14.10
CA ASN A 181 11.12 4.45 -14.91
C ASN A 181 10.40 5.75 -14.48
N PRO A 182 10.46 6.84 -15.28
CA PRO A 182 9.83 8.11 -14.91
C PRO A 182 8.31 8.00 -14.75
N ALA A 183 7.65 7.07 -15.44
CA ALA A 183 6.22 6.84 -15.26
C ALA A 183 5.90 6.34 -13.84
N LEU A 184 6.77 5.51 -13.25
CA LEU A 184 6.60 5.03 -11.88
C LEU A 184 6.93 6.11 -10.84
N CYS A 185 7.90 6.98 -11.12
CA CYS A 185 8.15 8.18 -10.32
C CYS A 185 6.90 9.08 -10.25
N ILE A 186 6.26 9.33 -11.41
CA ILE A 186 5.00 10.09 -11.50
C ILE A 186 3.90 9.40 -10.71
N VAL A 187 3.67 8.10 -10.93
CA VAL A 187 2.63 7.33 -10.21
C VAL A 187 2.86 7.41 -8.70
N SER A 188 4.10 7.21 -8.24
CA SER A 188 4.48 7.29 -6.83
C SER A 188 4.18 8.69 -6.25
N GLN A 189 4.57 9.75 -6.95
CA GLN A 189 4.32 11.14 -6.52
C GLN A 189 2.81 11.40 -6.39
N ILE A 190 2.01 10.98 -7.36
CA ILE A 190 0.55 11.19 -7.33
C ILE A 190 -0.10 10.43 -6.17
N LYS A 191 0.36 9.21 -5.87
CA LYS A 191 -0.12 8.45 -4.71
C LYS A 191 0.18 9.13 -3.39
N LEU A 192 1.37 9.73 -3.26
CA LEU A 192 1.77 10.49 -2.08
C LEU A 192 0.97 11.77 -1.93
N ASP A 193 0.81 12.54 -3.01
CA ASP A 193 0.00 13.76 -3.01
C ASP A 193 -1.46 13.46 -2.68
N ALA A 194 -2.00 12.34 -3.19
CA ALA A 194 -3.36 11.90 -2.92
C ALA A 194 -3.63 11.66 -1.42
N LEU A 195 -2.64 11.23 -0.63
CA LEU A 195 -2.78 11.06 0.82
C LEU A 195 -3.12 12.38 1.55
N LYS A 196 -2.78 13.53 0.95
CA LYS A 196 -2.94 14.86 1.53
C LYS A 196 -4.15 15.61 0.96
N THR A 197 -4.99 14.93 0.18
CA THR A 197 -6.14 15.57 -0.49
C THR A 197 -7.15 16.05 0.55
N ASP A 198 -7.47 17.34 0.52
CA ASP A 198 -8.65 17.87 1.17
C ASP A 198 -9.89 17.39 0.40
N TYR A 199 -10.48 16.30 0.88
CA TYR A 199 -11.59 15.65 0.18
C TYR A 199 -12.85 16.54 0.06
N PRO A 200 -13.29 17.27 1.11
CA PRO A 200 -14.36 18.26 0.99
C PRO A 200 -14.14 19.29 -0.12
N GLU A 201 -12.95 19.88 -0.22
CA GLU A 201 -12.66 20.91 -1.23
C GLU A 201 -12.50 20.28 -2.63
N PHE A 202 -11.92 19.07 -2.72
CA PHE A 202 -11.83 18.29 -3.95
C PHE A 202 -13.22 17.99 -4.54
N THR A 203 -14.14 17.44 -3.73
CA THR A 203 -15.47 17.02 -4.20
C THR A 203 -16.39 18.22 -4.51
N LYS A 204 -16.14 19.37 -3.88
CA LYS A 204 -16.80 20.63 -4.21
C LYS A 204 -16.35 21.18 -5.57
N SER A 205 -15.07 21.02 -5.90
CA SER A 205 -14.46 21.55 -7.14
C SER A 205 -14.64 20.63 -8.35
N ILE A 206 -14.62 19.31 -8.13
CA ILE A 206 -14.73 18.29 -9.18
C ILE A 206 -16.00 17.48 -8.94
N VAL A 207 -17.09 17.93 -9.54
CA VAL A 207 -18.42 17.31 -9.37
C VAL A 207 -18.76 16.39 -10.53
N VAL A 208 -19.66 15.43 -10.30
CA VAL A 208 -20.04 14.38 -11.27
C VAL A 208 -20.44 14.93 -12.64
N LYS A 209 -21.08 16.10 -12.69
CA LYS A 209 -21.49 16.77 -13.93
C LYS A 209 -20.32 17.20 -14.83
N ASP A 210 -19.12 17.36 -14.28
CA ASP A 210 -17.94 17.79 -15.02
C ASP A 210 -17.17 16.61 -15.61
N LEU A 211 -17.43 15.37 -15.14
CA LEU A 211 -16.73 14.17 -15.57
C LEU A 211 -16.76 13.93 -17.09
N PRO A 212 -17.88 14.16 -17.83
CA PRO A 212 -17.87 14.04 -19.28
C PRO A 212 -16.89 14.99 -19.96
N ARG A 213 -16.79 16.23 -19.47
CA ARG A 213 -15.86 17.24 -20.01
C ARG A 213 -14.42 16.91 -19.65
N ILE A 214 -14.16 16.41 -18.45
CA ILE A 214 -12.82 15.98 -18.01
C ILE A 214 -12.38 14.75 -18.80
N PHE A 215 -13.27 13.78 -19.01
CA PHE A 215 -13.01 12.62 -19.84
C PHE A 215 -12.63 13.04 -21.27
N LYS A 216 -13.47 13.90 -21.88
CA LYS A 216 -13.25 14.42 -23.23
C LYS A 216 -11.91 15.16 -23.35
N TYR A 217 -11.52 15.92 -22.33
CA TYR A 217 -10.23 16.60 -22.29
C TYR A 217 -9.07 15.62 -22.49
N PHE A 218 -9.06 14.50 -21.76
CA PHE A 218 -7.99 13.51 -21.89
C PHE A 218 -8.11 12.67 -23.17
N SER A 219 -9.33 12.28 -23.58
CA SER A 219 -9.52 11.48 -24.80
C SER A 219 -9.11 12.22 -26.06
N ASP A 220 -9.34 13.53 -26.10
CA ASP A 220 -9.07 14.35 -27.28
C ASP A 220 -7.62 14.89 -27.26
N ALA A 221 -6.88 14.73 -26.15
CA ALA A 221 -5.51 15.22 -26.02
C ALA A 221 -4.49 14.43 -26.84
N GLU A 222 -4.82 13.21 -27.31
CA GLU A 222 -3.85 12.33 -27.98
C GLU A 222 -3.19 12.99 -29.20
N ALA A 223 -3.97 13.59 -30.10
CA ALA A 223 -3.43 14.28 -31.28
C ALA A 223 -2.54 15.47 -30.88
N TYR A 224 -2.98 16.26 -29.90
CA TYR A 224 -2.25 17.43 -29.40
C TYR A 224 -0.90 17.05 -28.76
N LEU A 225 -0.89 15.97 -27.98
CA LEU A 225 0.30 15.42 -27.33
C LEU A 225 1.27 14.79 -28.34
N ASN A 226 0.74 14.12 -29.37
CA ASN A 226 1.56 13.52 -30.44
C ASN A 226 2.34 14.55 -31.25
N GLU A 227 1.81 15.76 -31.43
CA GLU A 227 2.52 16.87 -32.08
C GLU A 227 3.59 17.50 -31.17
N ARG A 228 3.46 17.33 -29.86
CA ARG A 228 4.33 17.93 -28.81
C ARG A 228 5.07 16.86 -28.03
N ARG A 229 5.62 15.89 -28.77
CA ARG A 229 6.41 14.81 -28.18
C ARG A 229 7.50 15.40 -27.30
N TRP A 230 7.53 14.89 -26.08
CA TRP A 230 8.52 15.26 -25.10
C TRP A 230 9.37 14.05 -24.75
N GLU A 231 10.68 14.24 -24.86
CA GLU A 231 11.64 13.27 -24.37
C GLU A 231 12.15 13.71 -23.00
N ILE A 232 11.87 12.89 -22.00
CA ILE A 232 12.39 13.08 -20.64
C ILE A 232 13.89 12.85 -20.69
N LYS A 233 14.67 13.84 -20.23
CA LYS A 233 16.12 13.79 -20.28
C LYS A 233 16.64 12.72 -19.31
N ILE A 234 17.72 12.04 -19.70
CA ILE A 234 18.37 11.05 -18.84
C ILE A 234 19.26 11.78 -17.82
N ASN A 235 18.64 12.33 -16.79
CA ASN A 235 19.32 12.95 -15.65
C ASN A 235 18.47 12.78 -14.37
N ASN A 236 19.03 13.21 -13.23
CA ASN A 236 18.28 13.20 -11.97
C ASN A 236 17.21 14.30 -12.02
N GLN A 237 15.94 13.91 -12.09
CA GLN A 237 14.80 14.81 -12.12
C GLN A 237 13.80 14.44 -11.03
N ASN A 238 13.14 15.45 -10.44
CA ASN A 238 12.05 15.22 -9.51
C ASN A 238 10.75 14.91 -10.28
N ALA A 239 9.97 13.93 -9.80
CA ALA A 239 8.67 13.60 -10.39
C ALA A 239 7.72 14.80 -10.46
N ARG A 240 7.77 15.70 -9.46
CA ARG A 240 6.99 16.93 -9.43
C ARG A 240 7.38 17.90 -10.56
N ASP A 241 8.68 18.03 -10.83
CA ASP A 241 9.16 18.88 -11.93
C ASP A 241 8.72 18.32 -13.28
N ILE A 242 8.76 16.98 -13.43
CA ILE A 242 8.26 16.31 -14.63
C ILE A 242 6.75 16.57 -14.82
N LEU A 243 5.97 16.50 -13.74
CA LEU A 243 4.54 16.78 -13.77
C LEU A 243 4.24 18.25 -14.10
N ILE A 244 5.02 19.19 -13.57
CA ILE A 244 4.88 20.63 -13.90
C ILE A 244 5.17 20.84 -15.38
N GLU A 245 6.29 20.36 -15.89
CA GLU A 245 6.67 20.47 -17.31
C GLU A 245 5.57 19.89 -18.22
N LEU A 246 5.09 18.68 -17.88
CA LEU A 246 4.01 18.00 -18.60
C LEU A 246 2.75 18.87 -18.69
N TRP A 247 2.30 19.46 -17.59
CA TRP A 247 1.10 20.29 -17.58
C TRP A 247 1.28 21.65 -18.23
N GLU A 248 2.44 22.28 -18.04
CA GLU A 248 2.64 23.63 -18.52
C GLU A 248 2.93 23.69 -20.02
N ASN A 249 3.68 22.73 -20.56
CA ASN A 249 4.18 22.79 -21.93
C ASN A 249 3.58 21.75 -22.88
N HIS A 250 3.01 20.65 -22.36
CA HIS A 250 2.58 19.53 -23.21
C HIS A 250 1.07 19.29 -23.22
N PHE A 251 0.37 19.49 -22.12
CA PHE A 251 -1.10 19.39 -22.09
C PHE A 251 -1.78 20.65 -22.68
N PRO A 252 -2.89 20.51 -23.43
CA PRO A 252 -3.62 21.65 -23.96
C PRO A 252 -4.24 22.48 -22.83
N ASN A 253 -4.29 23.79 -23.04
CA ASN A 253 -4.96 24.69 -22.11
C ASN A 253 -6.47 24.39 -22.04
N SER A 254 -6.99 24.25 -20.83
CA SER A 254 -8.41 24.05 -20.56
C SER A 254 -8.72 24.35 -19.09
N PHE A 255 -10.00 24.32 -18.73
CA PHE A 255 -10.45 24.40 -17.34
C PHE A 255 -9.82 23.34 -16.42
N VAL A 256 -9.33 22.21 -16.95
CA VAL A 256 -8.65 21.18 -16.15
C VAL A 256 -7.30 21.71 -15.60
N LYS A 257 -6.64 22.63 -16.32
CA LYS A 257 -5.39 23.26 -15.84
C LYS A 257 -5.63 24.25 -14.69
N GLU A 258 -6.86 24.73 -14.50
CA GLU A 258 -7.23 25.65 -13.41
C GLU A 258 -7.30 24.93 -12.06
N TYR A 259 -7.43 23.60 -12.05
CA TYR A 259 -7.37 22.82 -10.82
C TYR A 259 -5.95 22.82 -10.23
N PRO A 260 -5.82 22.69 -8.89
CA PRO A 260 -4.55 22.40 -8.22
C PRO A 260 -3.78 21.28 -8.92
N LEU A 261 -2.44 21.42 -8.98
CA LEU A 261 -1.55 20.49 -9.68
C LEU A 261 -1.81 19.03 -9.27
N GLU A 262 -1.94 18.78 -7.97
CA GLU A 262 -2.17 17.47 -7.39
C GLU A 262 -3.48 16.84 -7.87
N TRP A 263 -4.54 17.65 -8.05
CA TRP A 263 -5.85 17.16 -8.47
C TRP A 263 -5.89 16.86 -9.96
N ARG A 264 -5.31 17.74 -10.80
CA ARG A 264 -5.22 17.46 -12.24
C ARG A 264 -4.31 16.26 -12.51
N ASN A 265 -3.24 16.07 -11.73
CA ASN A 265 -2.43 14.85 -11.76
C ASN A 265 -3.23 13.60 -11.38
N LEU A 266 -4.05 13.67 -10.33
CA LEU A 266 -4.89 12.56 -9.91
C LEU A 266 -5.92 12.17 -10.98
N LEU A 267 -6.56 13.16 -11.61
CA LEU A 267 -7.49 12.95 -12.72
C LEU A 267 -6.80 12.28 -13.92
N LEU A 268 -5.58 12.71 -14.25
CA LEU A 268 -4.74 12.05 -15.27
C LEU A 268 -4.48 10.59 -14.91
N LEU A 269 -4.10 10.30 -13.65
CA LEU A 269 -3.86 8.92 -13.21
C LEU A 269 -5.12 8.05 -13.29
N ILE A 270 -6.29 8.59 -12.95
CA ILE A 270 -7.58 7.91 -13.07
C ILE A 270 -7.89 7.59 -14.55
N TYR A 271 -7.64 8.53 -15.46
CA TYR A 271 -7.80 8.31 -16.89
C TYR A 271 -6.85 7.22 -17.41
N LEU A 272 -5.57 7.27 -17.06
CA LEU A 272 -4.59 6.25 -17.44
C LEU A 272 -4.95 4.86 -16.88
N HIS A 273 -5.48 4.80 -15.66
CA HIS A 273 -5.97 3.55 -15.09
C HIS A 273 -7.21 3.03 -15.84
N ALA A 274 -8.14 3.91 -16.24
CA ALA A 274 -9.28 3.53 -17.07
C ALA A 274 -8.84 3.01 -18.45
N LEU A 275 -7.81 3.61 -19.05
CA LEU A 275 -7.22 3.14 -20.31
C LEU A 275 -6.60 1.75 -20.16
N SER A 276 -5.91 1.51 -19.05
CA SER A 276 -5.41 0.18 -18.69
C SER A 276 -6.55 -0.83 -18.55
N ASP A 277 -7.59 -0.53 -17.75
CA ASP A 277 -8.74 -1.43 -17.57
C ASP A 277 -9.45 -1.72 -18.91
N TYR A 278 -9.67 -0.69 -19.74
CA TYR A 278 -10.25 -0.81 -21.07
C TYR A 278 -9.45 -1.74 -21.98
N THR A 279 -8.12 -1.61 -21.99
CA THR A 279 -7.24 -2.44 -22.83
C THR A 279 -7.14 -3.88 -22.32
N TYR A 280 -6.98 -4.09 -21.01
CA TYR A 280 -6.84 -5.43 -20.42
C TYR A 280 -8.13 -6.25 -20.42
N LEU A 281 -9.30 -5.60 -20.28
CA LEU A 281 -10.59 -6.29 -20.20
C LEU A 281 -11.33 -6.37 -21.55
N LYS A 282 -10.74 -5.84 -22.62
CA LYS A 282 -11.29 -5.91 -23.98
C LYS A 282 -11.54 -7.37 -24.37
N GLY A 283 -12.76 -7.65 -24.85
CA GLY A 283 -13.15 -9.00 -25.27
C GLY A 283 -13.47 -9.97 -24.12
N THR A 284 -13.41 -9.52 -22.86
CA THR A 284 -13.87 -10.30 -21.70
C THR A 284 -15.33 -9.94 -21.37
N SER A 285 -15.97 -10.73 -20.50
CA SER A 285 -17.31 -10.42 -19.97
C SER A 285 -17.37 -9.12 -19.15
N LYS A 286 -16.23 -8.56 -18.75
CA LYS A 286 -16.12 -7.29 -18.02
C LYS A 286 -15.80 -6.10 -18.93
N SER A 287 -15.76 -6.30 -20.25
CA SER A 287 -15.51 -5.22 -21.22
C SER A 287 -16.55 -4.11 -21.09
N ARG A 288 -16.10 -2.86 -21.06
CA ARG A 288 -16.93 -1.65 -21.00
C ARG A 288 -16.30 -0.56 -21.88
N PRO A 289 -17.05 0.47 -22.30
CA PRO A 289 -16.48 1.66 -22.91
C PRO A 289 -15.44 2.32 -21.99
N LEU A 290 -14.43 2.97 -22.57
CA LEU A 290 -13.37 3.65 -21.83
C LEU A 290 -13.91 4.72 -20.87
N GLU A 291 -14.89 5.50 -21.32
CA GLU A 291 -15.57 6.52 -20.50
C GLU A 291 -16.24 5.91 -19.25
N GLU A 292 -16.83 4.73 -19.39
CA GLU A 292 -17.46 4.05 -18.27
C GLU A 292 -16.42 3.57 -17.24
N PHE A 293 -15.27 3.05 -17.69
CA PHE A 293 -14.15 2.75 -16.81
C PHE A 293 -13.61 4.00 -16.10
N PHE A 294 -13.57 5.15 -16.79
CA PHE A 294 -13.15 6.41 -16.18
C PHE A 294 -14.09 6.81 -15.03
N TYR A 295 -15.41 6.69 -15.20
CA TYR A 295 -16.37 7.00 -14.14
C TYR A 295 -16.31 6.01 -12.98
N ILE A 296 -16.16 4.72 -13.26
CA ILE A 296 -15.98 3.68 -12.23
C ILE A 296 -14.72 3.99 -11.42
N ASN A 297 -13.59 4.20 -12.09
CA ASN A 297 -12.32 4.45 -11.42
C ASN A 297 -12.35 5.79 -10.67
N PHE A 298 -12.97 6.85 -11.20
CA PHE A 298 -13.16 8.11 -10.47
C PHE A 298 -13.91 7.90 -9.16
N ASN A 299 -15.02 7.17 -9.18
CA ASN A 299 -15.81 6.88 -7.98
C ASN A 299 -15.04 6.01 -6.97
N GLU A 300 -14.28 5.01 -7.43
CA GLU A 300 -13.46 4.17 -6.56
C GLU A 300 -12.32 4.97 -5.91
N TYR A 301 -11.61 5.80 -6.67
CA TYR A 301 -10.54 6.68 -6.14
C TYR A 301 -11.13 7.69 -5.16
N SER A 302 -12.24 8.34 -5.51
CA SER A 302 -12.94 9.30 -4.66
C SER A 302 -13.36 8.70 -3.32
N LYS A 303 -13.87 7.46 -3.30
CA LYS A 303 -14.15 6.73 -2.05
C LYS A 303 -12.90 6.50 -1.21
N THR A 304 -11.78 6.15 -1.83
CA THR A 304 -10.50 6.03 -1.12
C THR A 304 -10.05 7.36 -0.55
N LEU A 305 -10.06 8.46 -1.33
CA LEU A 305 -9.67 9.80 -0.86
C LEU A 305 -10.51 10.22 0.35
N LYS A 306 -11.84 9.99 0.28
CA LYS A 306 -12.75 10.22 1.40
C LYS A 306 -12.30 9.45 2.65
N GLY A 307 -12.07 8.15 2.50
CA GLY A 307 -11.65 7.29 3.61
C GLY A 307 -10.30 7.69 4.19
N VAL A 308 -9.33 8.08 3.34
CA VAL A 308 -8.03 8.62 3.78
C VAL A 308 -8.25 9.88 4.61
N TYR A 309 -8.98 10.86 4.08
CA TYR A 309 -9.25 12.14 4.74
C TYR A 309 -9.94 11.95 6.10
N GLU A 310 -10.99 11.14 6.16
CA GLU A 310 -11.72 10.86 7.40
C GLU A 310 -10.84 10.13 8.42
N THR A 311 -10.10 9.11 7.99
CA THR A 311 -9.24 8.31 8.88
C THR A 311 -8.09 9.14 9.44
N PHE A 312 -7.38 9.91 8.61
CA PHE A 312 -6.23 10.70 9.08
C PHE A 312 -6.62 11.89 9.97
N ARG A 313 -7.88 12.33 9.94
CA ARG A 313 -8.38 13.35 10.87
C ARG A 313 -8.79 12.79 12.23
N GLU A 314 -9.12 11.51 12.29
CA GLU A 314 -9.49 10.81 13.52
C GLU A 314 -8.25 10.34 14.31
N LEU A 315 -7.18 9.99 13.60
CA LEU A 315 -5.91 9.48 14.13
C LEU A 315 -4.95 10.58 14.57
#